data_AF-Q73IW7-F1
#
_entry.id   AF-Q73IW7-F1
#
_cell.length_a   1.000
_cell.length_b   1.000
_cell.length_c   1.000
_cell.angle_alpha   90.00
_cell.angle_beta   90.00
_cell.angle_gamma   90.00
#
_symmetry.space_group_name_H-M   'P 1'
#
loop_
_entity.id
_entity.type
_entity.pdbx_description
1 polymer ?
#
loop_
_entity_poly.entity_id
_entity_poly.type
_entity_poly.pdbx_seq_one_letter_code
_entity_poly.pdbx_strand_id
1 'polypeptide(L)'
;MIFTSVLHINNNHWVTLVIKPDAGDKKFRAYYCDSFGNQLPDNVLNIVKRELQKEEWVLDIRISPTKQQSDGYNCGIFALENAHKIKQMLNEDKSFDEIDKKLSEYKFDLNEKREEFTRALMEDEKCKEDLRNRKRPPRTKTSQSSISRENASLCCIM
;
A
#
# COMPACT_ATOMS: atom_id res chain seq x y z
N MET A 1 -17.36 -4.11 -6.34
CA MET A 1 -16.49 -3.13 -5.61
C MET A 1 -15.18 -3.82 -5.29
N ILE A 2 -14.02 -3.21 -5.57
CA ILE A 2 -12.69 -3.76 -5.23
C ILE A 2 -12.18 -3.02 -4.01
N PHE A 3 -11.79 -3.76 -2.96
CA PHE A 3 -11.10 -3.20 -1.81
C PHE A 3 -9.60 -3.09 -2.13
N THR A 4 -8.99 -1.95 -1.85
CA THR A 4 -7.58 -1.69 -2.09
C THR A 4 -7.02 -1.02 -0.86
N SER A 5 -5.92 -1.55 -0.32
CA SER A 5 -5.31 -1.02 0.89
C SER A 5 -3.80 -1.03 0.79
N VAL A 6 -3.19 0.06 1.27
CA VAL A 6 -1.78 0.15 1.58
C VAL A 6 -1.65 0.03 3.09
N LEU A 7 -0.97 -1.03 3.53
CA LEU A 7 -0.84 -1.39 4.93
C LEU A 7 0.53 -0.99 5.44
N HIS A 8 0.55 -0.37 6.62
CA HIS A 8 1.77 -0.20 7.40
C HIS A 8 1.95 -1.43 8.29
N ILE A 9 3.01 -2.18 8.05
CA ILE A 9 3.41 -3.33 8.86
C ILE A 9 4.77 -3.06 9.52
N ASN A 10 5.11 -3.91 10.48
CA ASN A 10 6.32 -3.87 11.32
C ASN A 10 7.55 -3.20 10.66
N ASN A 11 8.33 -2.46 11.46
CA ASN A 11 9.57 -1.79 11.04
C ASN A 11 9.39 -0.70 9.95
N ASN A 12 8.33 0.09 10.04
CA ASN A 12 8.06 1.19 9.10
C ASN A 12 7.94 0.75 7.64
N HIS A 13 7.36 -0.43 7.41
CA HIS A 13 7.27 -1.02 6.09
C HIS A 13 5.88 -0.90 5.50
N TRP A 14 5.80 -0.61 4.21
CA TRP A 14 4.55 -0.40 3.49
C TRP A 14 4.34 -1.50 2.46
N VAL A 15 3.15 -2.09 2.46
CA VAL A 15 2.78 -3.22 1.59
C VAL A 15 1.37 -3.03 1.02
N THR A 16 1.02 -3.82 0.02
CA THR A 16 -0.26 -3.72 -0.70
C THR A 16 -1.13 -4.96 -0.46
N LEU A 17 -2.43 -4.74 -0.22
CA LEU A 17 -3.45 -5.78 -0.26
C LEU A 17 -4.62 -5.30 -1.14
N VAL A 18 -4.98 -6.08 -2.16
CA VAL A 18 -6.13 -5.81 -3.03
C VAL A 18 -7.05 -7.02 -3.04
N ILE A 19 -8.36 -6.79 -2.87
CA ILE A 19 -9.37 -7.85 -2.79
C ILE A 19 -10.52 -7.52 -3.75
N LYS A 20 -10.78 -8.42 -4.69
CA LYS A 20 -11.94 -8.40 -5.58
C LYS A 20 -12.91 -9.52 -5.19
N PRO A 21 -14.15 -9.20 -4.78
CA PRO A 21 -15.20 -10.21 -4.66
C PRO A 21 -15.67 -10.67 -6.04
N ASP A 22 -15.88 -11.97 -6.16
CA ASP A 22 -16.62 -12.63 -7.21
C ASP A 22 -17.89 -13.22 -6.60
N ALA A 23 -19.02 -12.56 -6.87
CA ALA A 23 -20.31 -12.96 -6.30
C ALA A 23 -20.90 -14.21 -6.98
N GLY A 24 -20.50 -14.52 -8.22
CA GLY A 24 -20.96 -15.71 -8.92
C GLY A 24 -20.43 -16.98 -8.27
N ASP A 25 -19.12 -16.97 -7.99
CA ASP A 25 -18.40 -18.12 -7.40
C ASP A 25 -18.31 -18.05 -5.86
N LYS A 26 -18.93 -17.06 -5.22
CA LYS A 26 -18.81 -16.75 -3.78
C LYS A 26 -17.34 -16.78 -3.33
N LYS A 27 -16.48 -16.07 -4.06
CA LYS A 27 -15.03 -16.14 -3.89
C LYS A 27 -14.44 -14.74 -3.77
N PHE A 28 -13.51 -14.55 -2.84
CA PHE A 28 -12.65 -13.37 -2.80
C PHE A 28 -11.33 -13.71 -3.50
N ARG A 29 -11.03 -13.02 -4.59
CA ARG A 29 -9.70 -13.01 -5.20
C ARG A 29 -8.88 -11.92 -4.54
N ALA A 30 -7.92 -12.31 -3.72
CA ALA A 30 -7.05 -11.41 -2.98
C ALA A 30 -5.62 -11.51 -3.51
N TYR A 31 -4.92 -10.39 -3.50
CA TYR A 31 -3.54 -10.32 -3.92
C TYR A 31 -2.75 -9.41 -2.98
N TYR A 32 -1.70 -9.98 -2.40
CA TYR A 32 -0.78 -9.30 -1.52
C TYR A 32 0.56 -9.09 -2.21
N CYS A 33 1.14 -7.90 -2.06
CA CYS A 33 2.45 -7.58 -2.60
C CYS A 33 3.29 -6.80 -1.59
N ASP A 34 4.46 -7.33 -1.30
CA ASP A 34 5.56 -6.66 -0.62
C ASP A 34 6.68 -6.46 -1.65
N SER A 35 7.17 -5.23 -1.83
CA SER A 35 8.24 -4.94 -2.80
C SER A 35 9.58 -5.61 -2.49
N PHE A 36 9.78 -6.15 -1.27
CA PHE A 36 10.92 -7.02 -0.97
C PHE A 36 10.68 -8.50 -1.30
N GLY A 37 9.45 -8.87 -1.69
CA GLY A 37 9.06 -10.27 -1.95
C GLY A 37 8.81 -11.09 -0.67
N ASN A 38 8.58 -10.43 0.47
CA ASN A 38 8.31 -11.15 1.71
C ASN A 38 6.89 -11.73 1.75
N GLN A 39 6.72 -12.73 2.61
CA GLN A 39 5.41 -13.30 2.91
C GLN A 39 4.51 -12.29 3.64
N LEU A 40 3.20 -12.48 3.49
CA LEU A 40 2.22 -11.75 4.31
C LEU A 40 2.36 -12.22 5.77
N PRO A 41 2.52 -11.31 6.75
CA PRO A 41 2.61 -11.71 8.15
C PRO A 41 1.38 -12.50 8.63
N ASP A 42 1.61 -13.59 9.38
CA ASP A 42 0.56 -14.52 9.81
C ASP A 42 -0.58 -13.84 10.57
N ASN A 43 -0.27 -12.83 11.39
CA ASN A 43 -1.27 -12.06 12.12
C ASN A 43 -2.24 -11.33 11.17
N VAL A 44 -1.74 -10.78 10.07
CA VAL A 44 -2.57 -10.11 9.06
C VAL A 44 -3.34 -11.13 8.24
N LEU A 45 -2.69 -12.22 7.80
CA LEU A 45 -3.36 -13.30 7.07
C LEU A 45 -4.52 -13.89 7.88
N ASN A 46 -4.34 -14.12 9.18
CA ASN A 46 -5.37 -14.64 10.07
C ASN A 46 -6.55 -13.69 10.23
N ILE A 47 -6.30 -12.37 10.30
CA ILE A 47 -7.37 -11.36 10.31
C ILE A 47 -8.15 -11.42 9.00
N VAL A 48 -7.46 -11.37 7.86
CA VAL A 48 -8.10 -11.39 6.53
C VAL A 48 -8.93 -12.66 6.34
N LYS A 49 -8.40 -13.83 6.70
CA LYS A 49 -9.13 -15.11 6.65
C LYS A 49 -10.37 -15.07 7.53
N ARG A 50 -10.25 -14.66 8.80
CA ARG A 50 -11.37 -14.59 9.74
C ARG A 50 -12.48 -13.65 9.24
N GLU A 51 -12.12 -12.52 8.64
CA GLU A 51 -13.12 -11.55 8.19
C GLU A 51 -13.81 -11.94 6.87
N LEU A 52 -13.11 -12.64 5.97
CA LEU A 52 -13.59 -12.93 4.62
C LEU A 52 -14.07 -14.36 4.39
N GLN A 53 -13.55 -15.35 5.12
CA GLN A 53 -14.00 -16.74 5.06
C GLN A 53 -15.18 -16.97 6.01
N LYS A 54 -16.27 -16.24 5.75
CA LYS A 54 -17.53 -16.38 6.47
C LYS A 54 -18.55 -17.07 5.57
N GLU A 55 -19.39 -17.90 6.17
CA GLU A 55 -20.44 -18.65 5.46
C GLU A 55 -19.85 -19.53 4.35
N GLU A 56 -20.36 -19.41 3.12
CA GLU A 56 -19.92 -20.17 1.95
C GLU A 56 -18.82 -19.44 1.14
N TRP A 57 -18.30 -18.31 1.63
CA TRP A 57 -17.30 -17.55 0.88
C TRP A 57 -15.90 -18.13 1.02
N VAL A 58 -15.21 -18.29 -0.11
CA VAL A 58 -13.83 -18.78 -0.16
C VAL A 58 -12.86 -17.63 -0.40
N LEU A 59 -11.76 -17.58 0.36
CA LEU A 59 -10.65 -16.67 0.11
C LEU A 59 -9.56 -17.36 -0.70
N ASP A 60 -9.28 -16.83 -1.89
CA ASP A 60 -8.16 -17.21 -2.73
C ASP A 60 -7.16 -16.07 -2.79
N ILE A 61 -6.10 -16.19 -1.98
CA ILE A 61 -5.09 -15.16 -1.81
C ILE A 61 -3.77 -15.59 -2.45
N ARG A 62 -3.29 -14.77 -3.38
CA ARG A 62 -1.92 -14.85 -3.90
C ARG A 62 -1.01 -13.92 -3.11
N ILE A 63 0.12 -14.45 -2.64
CA ILE A 63 1.21 -13.67 -2.05
C ILE A 63 2.30 -13.60 -3.12
N SER A 64 2.59 -12.39 -3.62
CA SER A 64 3.59 -12.24 -4.68
C SER A 64 5.00 -12.48 -4.13
N PRO A 65 5.81 -13.37 -4.75
CA PRO A 65 7.21 -13.56 -4.40
C PRO A 65 8.13 -12.52 -5.07
N THR A 66 7.58 -11.59 -5.85
CA THR A 66 8.33 -10.67 -6.69
C THR A 66 9.06 -9.63 -5.85
N LYS A 67 10.39 -9.64 -5.94
CA LYS A 67 11.24 -8.58 -5.38
C LYS A 67 11.38 -7.43 -6.39
N GLN A 68 10.92 -6.25 -6.01
CA GLN A 68 10.93 -5.02 -6.83
C GLN A 68 11.90 -3.96 -6.29
N GLN A 69 12.24 -4.02 -4.99
CA GLN A 69 13.13 -3.07 -4.35
C GLN A 69 14.24 -3.75 -3.51
N SER A 70 15.31 -3.01 -3.28
CA SER A 70 16.41 -3.40 -2.39
C SER A 70 16.79 -2.31 -1.36
N ASP A 71 16.30 -1.08 -1.52
CA ASP A 71 16.48 0.00 -0.56
C ASP A 71 15.42 -0.02 0.56
N GLY A 72 15.68 0.73 1.63
CA GLY A 72 14.84 0.75 2.84
C GLY A 72 13.82 1.88 2.94
N TYR A 73 13.60 2.69 1.88
CA TYR A 73 12.80 3.92 1.98
C TYR A 73 11.79 4.13 0.85
N ASN A 74 11.83 3.33 -0.21
CA ASN A 74 10.88 3.45 -1.32
C ASN A 74 9.65 2.53 -1.22
N CYS A 75 9.51 1.73 -0.14
CA CYS A 75 8.39 0.79 0.01
C CYS A 75 7.02 1.46 -0.15
N GLY A 76 6.86 2.71 0.30
CA GLY A 76 5.61 3.46 0.12
C GLY A 76 5.28 3.76 -1.35
N ILE A 77 6.27 4.09 -2.18
CA ILE A 77 6.06 4.34 -3.62
C ILE A 77 5.66 3.05 -4.31
N PHE A 78 6.40 1.96 -4.05
CA PHE A 78 6.05 0.65 -4.60
C PHE A 78 4.67 0.19 -4.15
N ALA A 79 4.30 0.37 -2.88
CA ALA A 79 2.99 -0.04 -2.38
C ALA A 79 1.84 0.68 -3.09
N LEU A 80 1.99 1.97 -3.41
CA LEU A 80 1.00 2.75 -4.16
C LEU A 80 0.90 2.29 -5.62
N GLU A 81 2.04 2.14 -6.30
CA GLU A 81 2.07 1.67 -7.70
C GLU A 81 1.52 0.24 -7.84
N ASN A 82 1.92 -0.65 -6.93
CA ASN A 82 1.39 -2.01 -6.87
C ASN A 82 -0.11 -2.00 -6.62
N ALA A 83 -0.61 -1.15 -5.71
CA ALA A 83 -2.04 -1.03 -5.44
C ALA A 83 -2.82 -0.64 -6.71
N HIS A 84 -2.33 0.36 -7.43
CA HIS A 84 -2.93 0.79 -8.70
C HIS A 84 -2.92 -0.34 -9.73
N LYS A 85 -1.77 -0.97 -9.95
CA LYS A 85 -1.60 -1.99 -10.99
C LYS A 85 -2.41 -3.26 -10.72
N ILE A 86 -2.34 -3.76 -9.48
CA ILE A 86 -3.07 -4.96 -9.07
C ILE A 86 -4.58 -4.71 -9.14
N LYS A 87 -5.06 -3.55 -8.66
CA LYS A 87 -6.47 -3.17 -8.78
C LYS A 87 -6.94 -3.18 -10.23
N GLN A 88 -6.17 -2.54 -11.12
CA GLN A 88 -6.47 -2.53 -12.55
C GLN A 88 -6.58 -3.96 -13.11
N MET A 89 -5.57 -4.79 -12.87
CA MET A 89 -5.51 -6.13 -13.46
C MET A 89 -6.56 -7.10 -12.88
N LEU A 90 -6.86 -7.01 -11.58
CA LEU A 90 -7.98 -7.75 -11.00
C LEU A 90 -9.32 -7.28 -11.59
N ASN A 91 -9.47 -5.98 -11.84
CA ASN A 91 -10.68 -5.46 -12.48
C ASN A 91 -10.84 -5.96 -13.93
N GLU A 92 -9.73 -6.15 -14.64
CA GLU A 92 -9.65 -6.76 -15.98
C GLU A 92 -9.70 -8.30 -15.96
N ASP A 93 -10.00 -8.90 -14.80
CA ASP A 93 -10.10 -10.35 -14.60
C ASP A 93 -8.83 -11.15 -14.95
N LYS A 94 -7.66 -10.50 -14.93
CA LYS A 94 -6.36 -11.14 -15.17
C LYS A 94 -6.08 -12.25 -14.16
N SER A 95 -5.44 -13.31 -14.61
CA SER A 95 -4.97 -14.40 -13.76
C SER A 95 -3.86 -13.94 -12.80
N PHE A 96 -3.64 -14.68 -11.71
CA PHE A 96 -2.56 -14.34 -10.78
C PHE A 96 -1.17 -14.42 -11.42
N ASP A 97 -0.96 -15.37 -12.33
CA ASP A 97 0.32 -15.50 -13.03
C ASP A 97 0.56 -14.34 -14.00
N GLU A 98 -0.48 -13.80 -14.66
CA GLU A 98 -0.36 -12.58 -15.46
C GLU A 98 0.01 -11.37 -14.58
N ILE A 99 -0.57 -11.27 -13.38
CA ILE A 99 -0.24 -10.20 -12.42
C ILE A 99 1.21 -10.34 -11.95
N ASP A 100 1.63 -11.54 -11.53
CA ASP A 100 3.02 -11.82 -11.11
C ASP A 100 4.01 -11.44 -12.21
N LYS A 101 3.74 -11.89 -13.44
CA LYS A 101 4.57 -11.54 -14.60
C LYS A 101 4.64 -10.03 -14.78
N LYS A 102 3.49 -9.34 -14.76
CA LYS A 102 3.46 -7.89 -14.97
C LYS A 102 4.24 -7.13 -13.89
N LEU A 103 4.09 -7.51 -12.62
CA LEU A 103 4.80 -6.89 -11.50
C LEU A 103 6.31 -7.14 -11.57
N SER A 104 6.74 -8.31 -12.04
CA SER A 104 8.16 -8.65 -12.20
C SER A 104 8.87 -7.85 -13.31
N GLU A 105 8.14 -7.48 -14.36
CA GLU A 105 8.64 -6.69 -15.48
C GLU A 105 8.50 -5.18 -15.24
N TYR A 106 7.70 -4.78 -14.24
CA TYR A 106 7.36 -3.39 -14.00
C TYR A 106 8.53 -2.61 -13.40
N LYS A 107 8.97 -1.58 -14.14
CA LYS A 107 10.03 -0.66 -13.73
C LYS A 107 9.55 0.76 -13.98
N PHE A 108 9.95 1.66 -13.09
CA PHE A 108 9.65 3.08 -13.18
C PHE A 108 10.79 3.87 -12.54
N ASP A 109 10.92 5.13 -12.92
CA ASP A 109 11.86 6.04 -12.27
C ASP A 109 11.27 6.51 -10.93
N LEU A 110 12.02 6.27 -9.85
CA LEU A 110 11.58 6.57 -8.49
C LEU A 110 11.49 8.07 -8.20
N ASN A 111 12.36 8.87 -8.83
CA ASN A 111 12.33 10.33 -8.65
C ASN A 111 11.14 10.92 -9.40
N GLU A 112 10.89 10.45 -10.62
CA GLU A 112 9.71 10.85 -11.39
C GLU A 112 8.42 10.51 -10.64
N LYS A 113 8.30 9.30 -10.09
CA LYS A 113 7.13 8.91 -9.28
C LYS A 113 6.97 9.72 -7.99
N ARG A 114 8.08 10.08 -7.36
CA ARG A 114 8.05 10.95 -6.17
C ARG A 114 7.54 12.34 -6.52
N GLU A 115 7.96 12.90 -7.65
CA GLU A 115 7.47 14.19 -8.14
C GLU A 115 6.00 14.12 -8.54
N GLU A 116 5.58 13.05 -9.22
CA GLU A 116 4.18 12.81 -9.59
C GLU A 116 3.28 12.80 -8.36
N PHE A 117 3.60 11.98 -7.35
CA PHE A 117 2.82 11.91 -6.12
C PHE A 117 2.84 13.22 -5.32
N THR A 118 3.99 13.91 -5.29
CA THR A 118 4.09 15.21 -4.63
C THR A 118 3.17 16.24 -5.30
N ARG A 119 3.14 16.27 -6.64
CA ARG A 119 2.27 17.16 -7.40
C ARG A 119 0.80 16.84 -7.15
N ALA A 120 0.42 15.56 -7.23
CA ALA A 120 -0.95 15.12 -6.93
C ALA A 120 -1.39 15.55 -5.51
N LEU A 121 -0.51 15.40 -4.52
CA LEU A 121 -0.76 15.86 -3.15
C LEU A 121 -0.86 17.39 -3.03
N MET A 122 -0.06 18.16 -3.78
CA MET A 122 -0.13 19.62 -3.74
C MET A 122 -1.38 20.16 -4.43
N GLU A 123 -1.91 19.43 -5.41
CA GLU A 123 -3.13 19.79 -6.13
C GLU A 123 -4.41 19.45 -5.36
N ASP A 124 -4.32 18.53 -4.39
CA ASP A 124 -5.42 18.14 -3.51
C ASP A 124 -5.88 19.30 -2.60
N GLU A 125 -7.16 19.69 -2.70
CA GLU A 125 -7.71 20.85 -1.99
C GLU A 125 -7.66 20.70 -0.47
N LYS A 126 -7.85 19.47 0.02
CA LYS A 126 -7.76 19.17 1.46
C LYS A 126 -6.32 19.32 1.95
N CYS A 127 -5.35 18.82 1.18
CA CYS A 127 -3.94 19.05 1.48
C CYS A 127 -3.58 20.56 1.46
N LYS A 128 -4.09 21.32 0.49
CA LYS A 128 -3.91 22.79 0.46
C LYS A 128 -4.52 23.46 1.70
N GLU A 129 -5.69 23.04 2.14
CA GLU A 129 -6.33 23.53 3.35
C GLU A 129 -5.52 23.19 4.61
N ASP A 130 -5.08 21.94 4.76
CA ASP A 130 -4.23 21.51 5.88
C ASP A 130 -2.91 22.30 5.93
N LEU A 131 -2.27 22.52 4.78
CA LEU A 131 -1.05 23.32 4.69
C LEU A 131 -1.28 24.79 5.07
N ARG A 132 -2.43 25.37 4.69
CA ARG A 132 -2.84 26.73 5.11
C ARG A 132 -3.10 26.82 6.61
N ASN A 133 -3.64 25.75 7.20
CA ASN A 133 -4.02 25.68 8.62
C ASN A 133 -2.86 25.25 9.55
N ARG A 134 -1.75 24.73 9.01
CA ARG A 134 -0.55 24.42 9.80
C ARG A 134 0.06 25.71 10.37
N LYS A 135 -0.19 25.97 11.65
CA LYS A 135 0.63 26.90 12.44
C LYS A 135 2.08 26.42 12.37
N ARG A 136 2.98 27.26 11.85
CA ARG A 136 4.42 26.96 11.86
C ARG A 136 4.82 26.58 13.29
N PRO A 137 5.46 25.42 13.51
CA PRO A 137 6.03 25.15 14.82
C PRO A 137 7.03 26.26 15.16
N PRO A 138 7.13 26.69 16.44
CA PRO A 138 8.12 27.68 16.85
C PRO A 138 9.50 27.23 16.37
N ARG A 139 10.25 28.15 15.77
CA ARG A 139 11.62 27.91 15.34
C ARG A 139 12.49 27.79 16.60
N THR A 140 12.54 26.61 17.21
CA THR A 140 13.45 26.34 18.32
C THR A 140 14.87 26.32 17.78
N LYS A 141 15.69 27.24 18.30
CA LYS A 141 17.14 27.24 18.07
C LYS A 141 17.71 25.94 18.62
N THR A 142 18.54 25.29 17.81
CA THR A 142 19.29 24.09 18.13
C THR A 142 19.95 24.17 19.50
N SER A 143 19.62 23.23 20.39
CA SER A 143 20.53 22.74 21.43
C SER A 143 20.15 21.30 21.76
N GLN A 144 21.17 20.46 21.90
CA GLN A 144 21.11 19.00 22.00
C GLN A 144 20.33 18.51 23.22
N SER A 145 19.40 17.57 23.04
CA SER A 145 19.27 16.33 23.82
C SER A 145 17.97 15.58 23.44
N SER A 146 18.12 14.27 23.24
CA SER A 146 17.09 13.21 23.22
C SER A 146 15.61 13.63 23.09
N ILE A 147 15.06 13.58 21.88
CA ILE A 147 13.61 13.67 21.67
C ILE A 147 13.03 12.26 21.55
N SER A 148 12.32 11.90 22.62
CA SER A 148 11.39 10.79 22.75
C SER A 148 10.35 10.77 21.63
N ARG A 149 9.95 9.55 21.24
CA ARG A 149 8.87 9.24 20.31
C ARG A 149 7.62 10.07 20.62
N GLU A 150 7.29 10.99 19.73
CA GLU A 150 5.95 11.57 19.63
C GLU A 150 5.37 11.27 18.25
N ASN A 151 4.08 10.96 18.28
CA ASN A 151 3.31 10.34 17.22
C ASN A 151 3.23 11.24 15.98
N ALA A 152 3.80 10.77 14.86
CA ALA A 152 3.43 11.27 13.55
C ALA A 152 2.02 10.74 13.23
N SER A 153 1.03 11.54 13.58
CA SER A 153 -0.38 11.35 13.27
C SER A 153 -0.60 11.25 11.75
N LEU A 154 -1.47 10.32 11.39
CA LEU A 154 -1.93 9.91 10.06
C LEU A 154 -1.92 11.03 9.00
N CYS A 155 -1.31 10.73 7.84
CA CYS A 155 -1.70 11.38 6.60
C CYS A 155 -2.69 10.47 5.87
N CYS A 156 -3.79 11.07 5.43
CA CYS A 156 -4.92 10.43 4.77
C CYS A 156 -4.48 9.73 3.48
N ILE A 157 -4.71 8.42 3.40
CA ILE A 157 -4.98 7.73 2.14
C ILE A 157 -6.30 6.99 2.40
N MET A 158 -7.38 7.54 1.84
CA MET A 158 -8.70 6.91 1.76
C MET A 158 -8.93 6.50 0.31
#